data_AF-A0A957JIU0-F1
#
_entry.id   AF-A0A957JIU0-F1
#
_cell.length_a   1.000
_cell.length_b   1.000
_cell.length_c   1.000
_cell.angle_alpha   90.00
_cell.angle_beta   90.00
_cell.angle_gamma   90.00
#
_symmetry.space_group_name_H-M   'P 1'
#
loop_
_entity.id
_entity.type
_entity.pdbx_description
1 polymer ?
#
loop_
_entity_poly.entity_id
_entity_poly.type
_entity_poly.pdbx_seq_one_letter_code
_entity_poly.pdbx_strand_id
1 'polypeptide(L)'
;DRHPCFAPWTHALIDHVGLVKVCCMLRDKPVLGDLRQQSFREVWEGATYAALRDPHQLPLFAACRRCDDFLAENQQMATLLQVGLELAQVGK
;
A
#
# COMPACT_ATOMS: atom_id res chain seq x y z
N ASP A 1 -11.01 2.41 14.08
CA ASP A 1 -11.84 1.57 13.20
C ASP A 1 -11.12 1.30 11.88
N ARG A 2 -11.33 0.13 11.27
CA ARG A 2 -10.61 -0.31 10.06
C ARG A 2 -11.08 0.48 8.84
N HIS A 3 -10.26 1.38 8.32
CA HIS A 3 -10.45 1.96 6.98
C HIS A 3 -9.53 1.24 5.98
N PRO A 4 -9.94 1.11 4.70
CA PRO A 4 -9.07 0.59 3.67
C PRO A 4 -7.86 1.51 3.49
N CYS A 5 -6.71 0.92 3.17
CA CYS A 5 -5.48 1.64 2.87
C CYS A 5 -4.91 1.07 1.57
N PHE A 6 -4.78 1.92 0.57
CA PHE A 6 -4.24 1.54 -0.74
C PHE A 6 -2.81 2.06 -0.95
N ALA A 7 -2.17 2.60 0.10
CA ALA A 7 -0.79 3.08 0.04
C ALA A 7 0.19 2.08 -0.59
N PRO A 8 0.13 0.76 -0.35
CA PRO A 8 1.09 -0.16 -0.99
C PRO A 8 0.90 -0.29 -2.53
N TRP A 9 -0.13 0.32 -3.13
CA TRP A 9 -0.48 0.25 -4.55
C TRP A 9 -0.20 1.58 -5.21
N THR A 10 -0.36 2.66 -4.46
CA THR A 10 -0.35 4.02 -4.99
C THR A 10 0.87 4.81 -4.55
N HIS A 11 1.59 4.36 -3.52
CA HIS A 11 2.70 5.08 -2.91
C HIS A 11 3.88 4.16 -2.58
N ALA A 12 5.07 4.75 -2.64
CA ALA A 12 6.29 4.24 -2.03
C ALA A 12 7.03 5.41 -1.41
N LEU A 13 7.67 5.19 -0.26
CA LEU A 13 8.63 6.12 0.31
C LEU A 13 10.03 5.64 -0.05
N ILE A 14 10.84 6.51 -0.65
CA ILE A 14 12.28 6.30 -0.81
C ILE A 14 12.95 7.29 0.14
N ASP A 15 13.75 6.80 1.09
CA ASP A 15 14.47 7.69 2.01
C ASP A 15 15.81 8.19 1.42
N HIS A 16 16.44 9.11 2.15
CA HIS A 16 17.68 9.79 1.74
C HIS A 16 18.88 8.87 1.48
N VAL A 17 18.84 7.60 1.92
CA VAL A 17 19.90 6.61 1.65
C VAL A 17 19.48 5.58 0.60
N GLY A 18 18.31 5.75 0.00
CA GLY A 18 17.80 4.88 -1.08
C GLY A 18 17.01 3.66 -0.59
N LEU A 19 16.61 3.62 0.68
CA LEU A 19 15.77 2.52 1.18
C LEU A 19 14.31 2.77 0.84
N VAL A 20 13.66 1.73 0.33
CA VAL A 20 12.24 1.75 -0.03
C VAL A 20 11.40 1.28 1.15
N LYS A 21 10.32 2.00 1.47
CA LYS A 21 9.35 1.70 2.52
C LYS A 21 7.93 1.87 1.99
N VAL A 22 6.97 1.20 2.62
CA VAL A 22 5.57 1.20 2.15
C VAL A 22 4.86 2.56 2.31
N CYS A 23 5.25 3.37 3.30
CA CYS A 23 4.54 4.62 3.64
C CYS A 23 5.42 5.55 4.51
N CYS A 24 5.23 6.87 4.36
CA CYS A 24 5.84 7.93 5.16
C CYS A 24 5.55 7.85 6.67
N MET A 25 4.39 7.29 7.04
CA MET A 25 3.97 7.11 8.44
C MET A 25 4.58 5.90 9.13
N LEU A 26 5.28 5.06 8.36
CA LEU A 26 5.84 3.79 8.81
C LEU A 26 7.38 3.82 8.73
N ARG A 27 7.98 4.92 9.21
CA ARG A 27 9.43 5.17 9.11
C ARG A 27 10.28 4.08 9.77
N ASP A 28 9.78 3.49 10.85
CA ASP A 28 10.44 2.43 11.63
C ASP A 28 10.00 1.01 11.22
N LYS A 29 9.26 0.88 10.11
CA LYS A 29 8.77 -0.40 9.60
C LYS A 29 9.67 -0.96 8.50
N PRO A 30 9.47 -2.24 8.10
CA PRO A 30 10.44 -2.96 7.30
C PRO A 30 10.82 -2.21 6.02
N VAL A 31 12.12 -2.18 5.78
CA VAL A 31 12.70 -1.84 4.49
C VAL A 31 12.22 -2.89 3.49
N LEU A 32 11.59 -2.45 2.41
CA LEU A 32 11.08 -3.31 1.35
C LEU A 32 12.16 -3.59 0.29
N GLY A 33 13.15 -2.70 0.20
CA GLY A 33 14.26 -2.84 -0.71
C GLY A 33 15.27 -1.71 -0.59
N ASP A 34 16.34 -1.82 -1.35
CA ASP A 34 17.48 -0.91 -1.34
C ASP A 34 17.85 -0.59 -2.79
N LEU A 35 17.66 0.67 -3.19
CA LEU A 35 17.88 1.12 -4.57
C LEU A 35 19.35 1.15 -4.98
N ARG A 36 20.28 0.93 -4.04
CA ARG A 36 21.71 0.75 -4.32
C ARG A 36 22.03 -0.67 -4.79
N GLN A 37 21.11 -1.62 -4.60
CA GLN A 37 21.29 -3.04 -4.91
C GLN A 37 20.32 -3.56 -5.98
N GLN A 38 19.14 -2.96 -6.09
CA GLN A 38 18.06 -3.38 -6.98
C GLN A 38 17.33 -2.17 -7.54
N SER A 39 16.79 -2.28 -8.75
CA SER A 39 15.94 -1.27 -9.34
C SER A 39 14.63 -1.10 -8.55
N PHE A 40 14.00 0.07 -8.66
CA PHE A 40 12.70 0.29 -8.03
C PHE A 40 11.64 -0.71 -8.51
N ARG A 41 11.69 -1.12 -9.79
CA ARG A 41 10.79 -2.14 -10.35
C ARG A 41 10.93 -3.47 -9.60
N GLU A 42 12.16 -3.95 -9.42
CA GLU A 42 12.41 -5.20 -8.69
C GLU A 42 11.91 -5.14 -7.24
N VAL A 43 12.07 -4.00 -6.58
CA VAL A 43 11.50 -3.79 -5.24
C VAL A 43 9.97 -3.82 -5.27
N TRP A 44 9.35 -3.08 -6.18
CA TRP A 44 7.90 -2.89 -6.27
C TRP A 44 7.14 -4.15 -6.67
N GLU A 45 7.74 -4.97 -7.54
CA GLU A 45 7.22 -6.26 -8.00
C GLU A 45 7.66 -7.43 -7.10
N GLY A 46 8.58 -7.17 -6.16
CA GLY A 46 9.15 -8.17 -5.26
C GLY A 46 8.17 -8.72 -4.23
N ALA A 47 8.48 -9.92 -3.74
CA ALA A 47 7.63 -10.68 -2.81
C ALA A 47 7.30 -9.92 -1.52
N THR A 48 8.23 -9.15 -0.98
CA THR A 48 8.02 -8.36 0.25
C THR A 48 6.95 -7.28 0.02
N TYR A 49 6.99 -6.59 -1.11
CA TYR A 49 5.99 -5.59 -1.45
C TYR A 49 4.64 -6.26 -1.73
N ALA A 50 4.64 -7.34 -2.50
CA ALA A 50 3.47 -8.16 -2.81
C ALA A 50 2.78 -8.73 -1.56
N ALA A 51 3.52 -9.08 -0.51
CA ALA A 51 2.94 -9.58 0.74
C ALA A 51 2.11 -8.51 1.46
N LEU A 52 2.56 -7.25 1.41
CA LEU A 52 1.78 -6.10 1.91
C LEU A 52 0.56 -5.82 1.05
N ARG A 53 0.43 -6.54 -0.07
CA ARG A 53 -0.67 -6.45 -1.00
C ARG A 53 -1.87 -7.35 -0.71
N ASP A 54 -1.87 -7.99 0.43
CA ASP A 54 -2.98 -8.80 0.88
C ASP A 54 -4.02 -7.96 1.65
N PRO A 55 -5.26 -7.80 1.14
CA PRO A 55 -6.31 -7.06 1.84
C PRO A 55 -6.69 -7.68 3.19
N HIS A 56 -6.42 -8.98 3.40
CA HIS A 56 -6.68 -9.65 4.68
C HIS A 56 -5.70 -9.23 5.79
N GLN A 57 -4.58 -8.61 5.44
CA GLN A 57 -3.57 -8.13 6.40
C GLN A 57 -3.88 -6.74 6.97
N LEU A 58 -5.00 -6.12 6.63
CA LEU A 58 -5.34 -4.78 7.11
C LEU A 58 -5.86 -4.77 8.57
N PRO A 59 -5.43 -3.81 9.41
CA PRO A 59 -4.41 -2.80 9.14
C PRO A 59 -2.99 -3.41 9.14
N LEU A 60 -2.15 -3.06 8.15
CA LEU A 60 -0.81 -3.64 7.96
C LEU A 60 0.06 -3.54 9.23
N PHE A 61 -0.05 -2.42 9.94
CA PHE A 61 0.68 -2.18 11.18
C PHE A 61 -0.20 -1.45 12.20
N ALA A 62 0.16 -1.56 13.49
CA ALA A 62 -0.54 -0.87 14.57
C ALA A 62 -0.63 0.66 14.36
N ALA A 63 0.42 1.27 13.80
CA ALA A 63 0.48 2.69 13.50
C ALA A 63 -0.56 3.13 12.45
N CYS A 64 -0.94 2.25 11.51
CA CYS A 64 -1.93 2.56 10.48
C CYS A 64 -3.32 2.87 11.05
N ARG A 65 -3.64 2.40 12.27
CA ARG A 65 -4.95 2.66 12.90
C ARG A 65 -5.19 4.13 13.28
N ARG A 66 -4.14 4.94 13.28
CA ARG A 66 -4.18 6.36 13.64
C ARG A 66 -3.67 7.25 12.50
N CYS A 67 -3.58 6.70 11.29
CA CYS A 67 -3.11 7.39 10.11
C CYS A 67 -4.25 8.20 9.50
N ASP A 68 -4.00 9.47 9.22
CA ASP A 68 -4.90 10.39 8.52
C ASP A 68 -4.44 10.72 7.09
N ASP A 69 -3.26 10.25 6.68
CA ASP A 69 -2.81 10.34 5.29
C ASP A 69 -3.71 9.53 4.35
N PHE A 70 -3.96 10.11 3.17
CA PHE A 70 -4.69 9.51 2.03
C PHE A 70 -6.13 9.09 2.32
N LEU A 71 -6.79 9.59 3.37
CA LEU A 71 -8.14 9.15 3.73
C LEU A 71 -9.16 9.39 2.60
N ALA A 72 -9.12 10.54 1.94
CA ALA A 72 -10.04 10.88 0.86
C ALA A 72 -9.83 9.99 -0.37
N GLU A 73 -8.57 9.80 -0.77
CA GLU A 73 -8.18 8.93 -1.89
C GLU A 73 -8.54 7.48 -1.60
N ASN A 74 -8.32 7.01 -0.37
CA ASN A 74 -8.67 5.66 0.03
C ASN A 74 -10.19 5.43 -0.03
N GLN A 75 -11.01 6.41 0.37
CA GLN A 75 -12.47 6.33 0.26
C GLN A 75 -12.94 6.28 -1.21
N GLN A 76 -12.35 7.12 -2.06
CA GLN A 76 -12.64 7.13 -3.50
C GLN A 76 -12.28 5.79 -4.15
N MET A 77 -11.08 5.27 -3.87
CA MET A 77 -10.64 3.97 -4.39
C MET A 77 -11.52 2.82 -3.91
N ALA A 78 -11.90 2.80 -2.64
CA ALA A 78 -12.81 1.78 -2.12
C ALA A 78 -14.17 1.81 -2.84
N THR A 79 -14.71 3.00 -3.08
CA THR A 79 -15.96 3.20 -3.81
C THR A 79 -15.83 2.67 -5.25
N LEU A 80 -14.76 3.03 -5.95
CA LEU A 80 -14.53 2.59 -7.33
C LEU A 80 -14.36 1.06 -7.45
N LEU A 81 -13.64 0.44 -6.51
CA LEU A 81 -13.48 -1.02 -6.49
C LEU A 81 -14.81 -1.73 -6.26
N GLN A 82 -15.67 -1.19 -5.40
CA GLN A 82 -16.99 -1.76 -5.15
C GLN A 82 -17.88 -1.66 -6.39
N VAL A 83 -17.94 -0.49 -7.04
CA VAL A 83 -18.66 -0.31 -8.31
C VAL A 83 -18.12 -1.25 -9.39
N GLY A 84 -16.79 -1.40 -9.50
CA GLY A 84 -16.17 -2.31 -10.45
C GLY A 84 -16.55 -3.78 -10.23
N LEU A 85 -16.63 -4.22 -8.97
CA LEU A 85 -17.09 -5.57 -8.61
C LEU A 85 -18.56 -5.79 -8.98
N GLU A 86 -19.42 -4.81 -8.71
CA GLU A 86 -20.85 -4.88 -9.07
C GLU A 86 -21.05 -4.97 -10.59
N LEU A 87 -20.34 -4.14 -11.37
CA LEU A 87 -20.38 -4.20 -12.83
C LEU A 87 -19.87 -5.54 -13.38
N ALA A 88 -18.81 -6.10 -12.78
CA ALA A 88 -18.28 -7.41 -13.16
C ALA A 88 -19.23 -8.57 -12.84
N GLN A 89 -20.17 -8.39 -11.90
CA GLN A 89 -21.19 -9.37 -11.56
C GLN A 89 -22.44 -9.26 -12.46
N VAL A 90 -22.81 -8.05 -12.91
CA VAL A 90 -23.94 -7.82 -13.82
C VAL A 90 -23.62 -8.21 -15.27
N GLY A 91 -22.35 -8.14 -15.67
CA GLY A 91 -21.90 -8.56 -17.00
C GLY A 91 -21.62 -10.06 -17.17
N LYS A 92 -21.96 -10.89 -16.17
CA LYS A 92 -21.88 -12.35 -16.21
C LYS A 92 -23.25 -12.98 -16.32
#